data_AF-A0A2P8AG81-F1
#
_entry.id   AF-A0A2P8AG81-F1
#
_cell.length_a   1.000
_cell.length_b   1.000
_cell.length_c   1.000
_cell.angle_alpha   90.00
_cell.angle_beta   90.00
_cell.angle_gamma   90.00
#
_symmetry.space_group_name_H-M   'P 1'
#
loop_
_entity.id
_entity.type
_entity.pdbx_description
1 polymer ?
#
loop_
_entity_poly.entity_id
_entity_poly.type
_entity_poly.pdbx_seq_one_letter_code
_entity_poly.pdbx_strand_id
1 'polypeptide(L)'
;MATQPPHPALALLSQAHDPSTASQIFSDSIKHRPLLLRPSSPDPTSATNARSARRSARRKRSLEAYHAFKKTHKSGRSSLTRKPRPLSAKAKRQLGVHDIGEGEKKWGLYTELHQLWCGYMREVLALDDEGKGGQRKLGPDFVGPMVASADFHGAVVRVVRSGCVGRVGIRGIVVKDTKFIFEVVTKGDKLKVLPKEGTVFRVEVPRSGDALGEMVEGQREERLVVEVYGEQFMTSAPDRANKKFKMHIDPGL
;
A
#
# COMPACT_ATOMS: atom_id res chain seq x y z
N MET A 1 14.16 19.79 -70.76
CA MET A 1 14.66 20.22 -69.44
C MET A 1 13.83 19.51 -68.37
N ALA A 2 14.42 18.61 -67.59
CA ALA A 2 13.69 17.85 -66.57
C ALA A 2 13.34 18.75 -65.38
N THR A 3 12.05 18.99 -65.16
CA THR A 3 11.54 19.75 -64.01
C THR A 3 11.81 18.95 -62.74
N GLN A 4 12.52 19.55 -61.78
CA GLN A 4 12.73 18.90 -60.48
C GLN A 4 11.36 18.61 -59.82
N PRO A 5 11.22 17.45 -59.15
CA PRO A 5 9.97 17.11 -58.48
C PRO A 5 9.64 18.17 -57.41
N PRO A 6 8.35 18.55 -57.25
CA PRO A 6 7.96 19.55 -56.27
C PRO A 6 8.36 19.09 -54.87
N HIS A 7 8.77 20.03 -54.02
CA HIS A 7 9.18 19.73 -52.65
C HIS A 7 8.05 19.00 -51.91
N PRO A 8 8.33 17.89 -51.20
CA PRO A 8 7.29 17.03 -50.62
C PRO A 8 6.34 17.77 -49.67
N ALA A 9 6.86 18.74 -48.91
CA ALA A 9 6.01 19.58 -48.04
C ALA A 9 5.01 20.46 -48.81
N LEU A 10 5.36 20.97 -49.99
CA LEU A 10 4.45 21.79 -50.80
C LEU A 10 3.33 20.92 -51.39
N ALA A 11 3.65 19.70 -51.82
CA ALA A 11 2.66 18.74 -52.29
C ALA A 11 1.66 18.31 -51.19
N LEU A 12 2.08 18.25 -49.93
CA LEU A 12 1.20 17.99 -48.80
C LEU A 12 0.33 19.20 -48.45
N LEU A 13 0.90 20.41 -48.45
CA LEU A 13 0.15 21.64 -48.17
C LEU A 13 -0.94 21.90 -49.21
N SER A 14 -0.67 21.63 -50.49
CA SER A 14 -1.64 21.80 -51.56
C SER A 14 -2.83 20.84 -51.50
N GLN A 15 -2.77 19.78 -50.68
CA GLN A 15 -3.92 18.89 -50.45
C GLN A 15 -4.89 19.48 -49.42
N ALA A 16 -4.41 20.31 -48.50
CA ALA A 16 -5.17 20.82 -47.37
C ALA A 16 -5.55 22.30 -47.48
N HIS A 17 -4.85 23.08 -48.31
CA HIS A 17 -5.02 24.52 -48.46
C HIS A 17 -5.10 24.96 -49.92
N ASP A 18 -5.74 26.11 -50.14
CA ASP A 18 -5.77 26.77 -51.46
C ASP A 18 -4.34 27.00 -51.99
N PRO A 19 -4.10 26.90 -53.31
CA PRO A 19 -2.74 26.97 -53.87
C PRO A 19 -1.99 28.25 -53.50
N SER A 20 -2.70 29.37 -53.33
CA SER A 20 -2.11 30.64 -52.89
C SER A 20 -1.58 30.56 -51.46
N THR A 21 -2.39 30.00 -50.56
CA THR A 21 -2.08 29.86 -49.13
C THR A 21 -1.02 28.80 -48.89
N ALA A 22 -1.11 27.67 -49.59
CA ALA A 22 -0.11 26.60 -49.54
C ALA A 22 1.28 27.11 -49.97
N SER A 23 1.34 27.95 -50.99
CA SER A 23 2.60 28.55 -51.49
C SER A 23 3.19 29.53 -50.48
N GLN A 24 2.35 30.37 -49.84
CA GLN A 24 2.77 31.31 -48.79
C GLN A 24 3.31 30.59 -47.54
N ILE A 25 2.60 29.57 -47.05
CA ILE A 25 3.06 28.79 -45.89
C ILE A 25 4.39 28.09 -46.21
N PHE A 26 4.52 27.54 -47.42
CA PHE A 26 5.74 26.88 -47.85
C PHE A 26 6.92 27.86 -47.92
N SER A 27 6.75 29.05 -48.52
CA SER A 27 7.81 30.05 -48.63
C SER A 27 8.26 30.57 -47.28
N ASP A 28 7.30 30.94 -46.43
CA ASP A 28 7.59 31.71 -45.22
C ASP A 28 8.10 30.81 -44.10
N SER A 29 7.52 29.61 -43.96
CA SER A 29 7.74 28.78 -42.78
C SER A 29 8.60 27.55 -43.04
N ILE A 30 8.59 26.98 -44.25
CA ILE A 30 9.16 25.64 -44.50
C ILE A 30 10.43 25.69 -45.34
N LYS A 31 10.47 26.50 -46.41
CA LYS A 31 11.60 26.57 -47.36
C LYS A 31 12.95 26.84 -46.68
N HIS A 32 12.93 27.59 -45.59
CA HIS A 32 14.13 28.02 -44.86
C HIS A 32 14.51 27.10 -43.68
N ARG A 33 13.70 26.08 -43.36
CA ARG A 33 13.97 25.15 -42.25
C ARG A 33 14.62 23.86 -42.76
N PRO A 34 15.88 23.56 -42.42
CA PRO A 34 16.52 22.33 -42.86
C PRO A 34 15.85 21.11 -42.21
N LEU A 35 15.39 20.16 -43.04
CA LEU A 35 14.83 18.90 -42.57
C LEU A 35 15.99 17.96 -42.16
N LEU A 36 16.38 18.01 -40.89
CA LEU A 36 17.43 17.16 -40.33
C LEU A 36 16.95 15.72 -40.13
N LEU A 37 16.66 15.01 -41.23
CA LEU A 37 16.44 13.56 -41.20
C LEU A 37 17.79 12.87 -40.96
N ARG A 38 18.08 12.50 -39.72
CA ARG A 38 19.10 11.47 -39.49
C ARG A 38 18.54 10.12 -39.95
N PRO A 39 19.26 9.34 -40.76
CA PRO A 39 18.88 7.98 -41.11
C PRO A 39 18.81 7.13 -39.83
N SER A 40 17.64 7.03 -39.22
CA SER A 40 17.47 6.26 -37.98
C SER A 40 17.17 4.79 -38.27
N SER A 41 18.01 4.13 -39.07
CA SER A 41 18.24 2.67 -39.04
C SER A 41 19.11 2.22 -40.21
N PRO A 42 20.04 1.27 -40.02
CA PRO A 42 20.65 0.57 -41.14
C PRO A 42 19.62 -0.26 -41.92
N ASP A 43 19.89 -0.48 -43.20
CA ASP A 43 19.08 -1.19 -44.18
C ASP A 43 18.56 -2.55 -43.66
N PRO A 44 17.25 -2.84 -43.73
CA PRO A 44 16.66 -4.11 -43.28
C PRO A 44 17.20 -5.35 -44.03
N THR A 45 17.86 -5.18 -45.17
CA THR A 45 18.45 -6.28 -45.96
C THR A 45 19.89 -6.63 -45.57
N SER A 46 20.55 -5.82 -44.74
CA SER A 46 21.91 -6.09 -44.28
C SER A 46 21.93 -7.24 -43.26
N ALA A 47 22.54 -8.36 -43.66
CA ALA A 47 22.57 -9.64 -42.94
C ALA A 47 23.22 -9.62 -41.53
N THR A 48 23.65 -8.46 -41.02
CA THR A 48 24.19 -8.29 -39.67
C THR A 48 23.61 -7.05 -39.01
N ASN A 49 22.28 -7.01 -38.87
CA ASN A 49 21.62 -6.00 -38.06
C ASN A 49 22.11 -6.14 -36.61
N ALA A 50 23.01 -5.27 -36.15
CA ALA A 50 23.62 -5.33 -34.81
C ALA A 50 22.56 -5.44 -33.69
N ARG A 51 21.33 -4.98 -33.94
CA ARG A 51 20.18 -5.14 -33.06
C ARG A 51 19.70 -6.60 -32.95
N SER A 52 19.65 -7.37 -34.04
CA SER A 52 19.27 -8.78 -34.01
C SER A 52 20.32 -9.63 -33.30
N ALA A 53 21.61 -9.37 -33.54
CA ALA A 53 22.72 -10.00 -32.83
C ALA A 53 22.71 -9.70 -31.32
N ARG A 54 22.45 -8.44 -30.94
CA ARG A 54 22.26 -8.09 -29.51
C ARG A 54 21.05 -8.79 -28.90
N ARG A 55 19.94 -8.93 -29.64
CA ARG A 55 18.73 -9.61 -29.18
C ARG A 55 18.95 -11.12 -29.00
N SER A 56 19.64 -11.78 -29.93
CA SER A 56 19.97 -13.21 -29.83
C SER A 56 20.96 -13.48 -28.70
N ALA A 57 22.00 -12.65 -28.55
CA ALA A 57 22.94 -12.74 -27.43
C ALA A 57 22.24 -12.55 -26.07
N ARG A 58 21.31 -11.58 -25.96
CA ARG A 58 20.52 -11.37 -24.73
C ARG A 58 19.62 -12.58 -24.41
N ARG A 59 18.97 -13.17 -25.43
CA ARG A 59 18.16 -14.38 -25.26
C ARG A 59 19.00 -15.58 -24.82
N LYS A 60 20.17 -15.79 -25.44
CA LYS A 60 21.11 -16.86 -25.08
C LYS A 60 21.58 -16.73 -23.63
N ARG A 61 22.01 -15.53 -23.22
CA ARG A 61 22.42 -15.23 -21.83
C ARG A 61 21.29 -15.45 -20.83
N SER A 62 20.06 -15.08 -21.18
CA SER A 62 18.88 -15.30 -20.33
C SER A 62 18.56 -16.79 -20.16
N LEU A 63 18.67 -17.57 -21.24
CA LEU A 63 18.46 -19.02 -21.20
C LEU A 63 19.56 -19.73 -20.40
N GLU A 64 20.82 -19.36 -20.61
CA GLU A 64 21.96 -19.87 -19.83
C GLU A 64 21.82 -19.55 -18.34
N ALA A 65 21.40 -18.33 -17.99
CA ALA A 65 21.11 -17.95 -16.61
C ALA A 65 19.95 -18.76 -16.01
N TYR A 66 18.88 -19.01 -16.78
CA TYR A 66 17.76 -19.86 -16.37
C TYR A 66 18.19 -21.31 -16.14
N HIS A 67 19.00 -21.88 -17.04
CA HIS A 67 19.52 -23.25 -16.90
C HIS A 67 20.53 -23.37 -15.74
N ALA A 68 21.41 -22.39 -15.54
CA ALA A 68 22.31 -22.32 -14.40
C ALA A 68 21.56 -22.18 -13.07
N PHE A 69 20.51 -21.35 -13.04
CA PHE A 69 19.59 -21.25 -11.91
C PHE A 69 18.90 -22.60 -11.63
N LYS A 70 18.37 -23.27 -12.65
CA LYS A 70 17.70 -24.58 -12.48
C LYS A 70 18.68 -25.67 -11.99
N LYS A 71 19.93 -25.64 -12.46
CA LYS A 71 21.00 -26.58 -12.06
C LYS A 71 21.43 -26.38 -10.61
N THR A 72 21.53 -25.12 -10.15
CA THR A 72 21.84 -24.77 -8.75
C THR A 72 20.67 -24.98 -7.78
N HIS A 73 19.42 -24.89 -8.25
CA HIS A 73 18.23 -25.08 -7.42
C HIS A 73 17.94 -26.54 -7.07
N LYS A 74 18.45 -27.52 -7.84
CA LYS A 74 18.24 -28.96 -7.56
C LYS A 74 19.14 -29.52 -6.45
N SER A 75 20.26 -28.88 -6.10
CA SER A 75 21.13 -29.37 -5.01
C SER A 75 21.98 -28.33 -4.25
N GLY A 76 22.10 -27.07 -4.69
CA GLY A 76 23.24 -26.23 -4.27
C GLY A 76 22.97 -25.08 -3.29
N ARG A 77 21.77 -24.48 -3.23
CA ARG A 77 21.54 -23.28 -2.40
C ARG A 77 21.38 -23.53 -0.89
N SER A 78 21.20 -24.79 -0.47
CA SER A 78 21.07 -25.16 0.95
C SER A 78 22.43 -25.29 1.65
N SER A 79 23.52 -25.45 0.89
CA SER A 79 24.87 -25.69 1.44
C SER A 79 25.65 -24.39 1.67
N LEU A 80 25.32 -23.30 0.97
CA LEU A 80 26.01 -22.00 1.09
C LEU A 80 25.48 -21.11 2.23
N THR A 81 24.33 -21.43 2.82
CA THR A 81 23.81 -20.73 4.00
C THR A 81 23.31 -21.76 4.99
N ARG A 82 23.84 -21.76 6.23
CA ARG A 82 23.37 -22.62 7.34
C ARG A 82 21.89 -22.41 7.73
N LYS A 83 21.18 -21.51 7.05
CA LYS A 83 19.78 -21.20 7.33
C LYS A 83 18.88 -22.17 6.57
N PRO A 84 17.89 -22.79 7.23
CA PRO A 84 16.91 -23.61 6.55
C PRO A 84 16.18 -22.79 5.48
N ARG A 85 15.78 -23.44 4.38
CA ARG A 85 14.99 -22.78 3.34
C ARG A 85 13.67 -22.29 3.96
N PRO A 86 13.26 -21.03 3.71
CA PRO A 86 11.97 -20.56 4.18
C PRO A 86 10.84 -21.36 3.53
N LEU A 87 9.76 -21.59 4.28
CA LEU A 87 8.58 -22.31 3.77
C LEU A 87 8.01 -21.60 2.53
N SER A 88 7.68 -22.39 1.51
CA SER A 88 6.97 -21.89 0.34
C SER A 88 5.55 -21.43 0.71
N ALA A 89 4.94 -20.54 -0.08
CA ALA A 89 3.56 -20.11 0.14
C ALA A 89 2.57 -21.31 0.17
N LYS A 90 2.80 -22.33 -0.67
CA LYS A 90 2.00 -23.56 -0.66
C LYS A 90 2.15 -24.32 0.65
N ALA A 91 3.38 -24.46 1.15
CA ALA A 91 3.65 -25.14 2.42
C ALA A 91 3.03 -24.38 3.61
N LYS A 92 3.12 -23.04 3.63
CA LYS A 92 2.49 -22.22 4.68
C LYS A 92 0.97 -22.37 4.73
N ARG A 93 0.32 -22.44 3.56
CA ARG A 93 -1.13 -22.69 3.45
C ARG A 93 -1.51 -24.10 3.92
N GLN A 94 -0.72 -25.11 3.54
CA GLN A 94 -0.96 -26.49 3.98
C GLN A 94 -0.79 -26.65 5.50
N LEU A 95 0.14 -25.91 6.10
CA LEU A 95 0.39 -25.93 7.54
C LEU A 95 -0.55 -25.00 8.33
N GLY A 96 -1.37 -24.18 7.66
CA GLY A 96 -2.29 -23.26 8.35
C GLY A 96 -1.58 -22.23 9.23
N VAL A 97 -0.35 -21.82 8.89
CA VAL A 97 0.50 -20.97 9.77
C VAL A 97 -0.15 -19.64 10.16
N HIS A 98 -1.13 -19.18 9.37
CA HIS A 98 -1.82 -17.91 9.59
C HIS A 98 -3.25 -18.07 10.13
N ASP A 99 -3.67 -19.31 10.37
CA ASP A 99 -4.99 -19.65 10.86
C ASP A 99 -4.97 -19.67 12.37
N ILE A 100 -5.95 -19.01 12.99
CA ILE A 100 -6.09 -18.96 14.45
C ILE A 100 -6.91 -20.18 14.88
N GLY A 101 -6.32 -21.02 15.74
CA GLY A 101 -6.94 -22.23 16.26
C GLY A 101 -8.13 -21.91 17.18
N GLU A 102 -9.02 -22.89 17.43
CA GLU A 102 -10.19 -22.65 18.29
C GLU A 102 -9.83 -22.29 19.74
N GLY A 103 -8.78 -22.92 20.28
CA GLY A 103 -8.27 -22.60 21.62
C GLY A 103 -7.75 -21.17 21.76
N GLU A 104 -7.29 -20.58 20.65
CA GLU A 104 -6.74 -19.22 20.59
C GLU A 104 -7.83 -18.16 20.41
N LYS A 105 -9.07 -18.53 20.06
CA LYS A 105 -10.18 -17.57 19.83
C LYS A 105 -10.83 -17.07 21.12
N LYS A 106 -10.29 -17.41 22.29
CA LYS A 106 -10.84 -17.06 23.59
C LYS A 106 -10.54 -15.60 23.93
N TRP A 107 -11.58 -14.84 24.28
CA TRP A 107 -11.50 -13.44 24.69
C TRP A 107 -10.52 -13.23 25.85
N GLY A 108 -10.57 -14.11 26.86
CA GLY A 108 -9.75 -14.03 28.06
C GLY A 108 -8.25 -13.94 27.76
N LEU A 109 -7.77 -14.65 26.72
CA LEU A 109 -6.35 -14.67 26.34
C LEU A 109 -5.84 -13.31 25.87
N TYR A 110 -6.71 -12.47 25.31
CA TYR A 110 -6.34 -11.17 24.75
C TYR A 110 -6.58 -10.00 25.71
N THR A 111 -7.13 -10.26 26.90
CA THR A 111 -7.36 -9.20 27.90
C THR A 111 -6.06 -8.59 28.42
N GLU A 112 -5.06 -9.42 28.71
CA GLU A 112 -3.72 -8.99 29.10
C GLU A 112 -3.01 -8.25 27.95
N LEU A 113 -3.19 -8.73 26.71
CA LEU A 113 -2.67 -8.05 25.52
C LEU A 113 -3.26 -6.64 25.37
N HIS A 114 -4.54 -6.48 25.69
CA HIS A 114 -5.19 -5.18 25.68
C HIS A 114 -4.66 -4.24 26.77
N GLN A 115 -4.38 -4.75 27.96
CA GLN A 115 -3.76 -3.96 29.04
C GLN A 115 -2.37 -3.45 28.62
N LEU A 116 -1.57 -4.31 27.98
CA LEU A 116 -0.28 -3.91 27.41
C LEU A 116 -0.46 -2.82 26.34
N TRP A 117 -1.43 -2.99 25.44
CA TRP A 117 -1.72 -2.01 24.40
C TRP A 117 -2.17 -0.66 24.97
N CYS A 118 -2.95 -0.65 26.06
CA CYS A 118 -3.35 0.58 26.75
C CYS A 118 -2.14 1.32 27.34
N GLY A 119 -1.19 0.60 27.96
CA GLY A 119 0.07 1.19 28.43
C GLY A 119 0.89 1.79 27.29
N TYR A 120 1.06 1.03 26.20
CA TYR A 120 1.73 1.48 24.99
C TYR A 120 1.12 2.77 24.42
N MET A 121 -0.20 2.81 24.24
CA MET A 121 -0.86 4.00 23.67
C MET A 121 -0.81 5.21 24.60
N ARG A 122 -0.82 5.01 25.92
CA ARG A 122 -0.62 6.10 26.88
C ARG A 122 0.77 6.71 26.75
N GLU A 123 1.80 5.89 26.57
CA GLU A 123 3.16 6.38 26.32
C GLU A 123 3.27 7.11 24.98
N VAL A 124 2.75 6.53 23.89
CA VAL A 124 2.76 7.13 22.54
C VAL A 124 2.08 8.49 22.51
N LEU A 125 0.97 8.62 23.24
CA LEU A 125 0.19 9.85 23.31
C LEU A 125 0.60 10.76 24.48
N ALA A 126 1.62 10.38 25.24
CA ALA A 126 2.10 11.07 26.44
C ALA A 126 0.99 11.41 27.45
N LEU A 127 0.07 10.46 27.68
CA LEU A 127 -1.07 10.61 28.58
C LEU A 127 -0.71 10.48 30.07
N ASP A 128 0.41 9.81 30.38
CA ASP A 128 0.86 9.58 31.77
C ASP A 128 1.62 10.80 32.38
N ASP A 129 1.94 11.83 31.60
CA ASP A 129 2.85 12.93 31.99
C ASP A 129 2.17 14.16 32.65
N GLU A 130 0.88 14.08 33.02
CA GLU A 130 0.13 15.24 33.55
C GLU A 130 0.69 15.84 34.87
N GLY A 131 1.58 15.13 35.56
CA GLY A 131 2.28 15.63 36.76
C GLY A 131 3.55 16.46 36.50
N LYS A 132 4.07 16.50 35.26
CA LYS A 132 5.34 17.18 34.91
C LYS A 132 5.11 18.43 34.06
N GLY A 133 4.37 19.40 34.60
CA GLY A 133 4.47 20.81 34.21
C GLY A 133 4.11 21.20 32.77
N GLY A 134 3.50 20.32 31.99
CA GLY A 134 3.06 20.68 30.64
C GLY A 134 2.01 19.69 30.14
N GLN A 135 0.74 20.04 30.28
CA GLN A 135 -0.30 19.47 29.44
C GLN A 135 0.09 19.76 27.98
N ARG A 136 0.70 18.79 27.29
CA ARG A 136 0.76 18.83 25.84
C ARG A 136 -0.69 18.85 25.38
N LYS A 137 -1.15 19.96 24.83
CA LYS A 137 -2.48 20.03 24.22
C LYS A 137 -2.57 18.89 23.22
N LEU A 138 -3.43 17.92 23.50
CA LEU A 138 -3.76 16.83 22.58
C LEU A 138 -4.52 17.43 21.40
N GLY A 139 -3.76 17.97 20.45
CA GLY A 139 -4.29 18.51 19.21
C GLY A 139 -4.46 17.39 18.18
N PRO A 140 -5.44 17.49 17.27
CA PRO A 140 -5.59 16.57 16.15
C PRO A 140 -4.30 16.41 15.33
N ASP A 141 -3.51 17.49 15.21
CA ASP A 141 -2.24 17.51 14.46
C ASP A 141 -1.15 16.61 15.06
N PHE A 142 -1.21 16.36 16.37
CA PHE A 142 -0.29 15.46 17.06
C PHE A 142 -0.87 14.04 17.16
N VAL A 143 -2.12 13.93 17.63
CA VAL A 143 -2.78 12.64 17.87
C VAL A 143 -2.98 11.87 16.57
N GLY A 144 -3.39 12.55 15.49
CA GLY A 144 -3.67 11.93 14.19
C GLY A 144 -2.49 11.13 13.64
N PRO A 145 -1.31 11.75 13.42
CA PRO A 145 -0.12 11.05 12.93
C PRO A 145 0.36 9.92 13.85
N MET A 146 0.33 10.13 15.17
CA MET A 146 0.75 9.12 16.14
C MET A 146 -0.15 7.89 16.08
N VAL A 147 -1.47 8.08 16.17
CA VAL A 147 -2.46 7.00 16.04
C VAL A 147 -2.39 6.35 14.67
N ALA A 148 -2.20 7.11 13.59
CA ALA A 148 -2.07 6.56 12.25
C ALA A 148 -0.86 5.64 12.10
N SER A 149 0.27 5.98 12.73
CA SER A 149 1.51 5.17 12.68
C SER A 149 1.57 4.02 13.70
N ALA A 150 0.72 4.06 14.73
CA ALA A 150 0.75 3.12 15.84
C ALA A 150 0.34 1.70 15.47
N ASP A 151 0.69 0.76 16.35
CA ASP A 151 0.22 -0.62 16.29
C ASP A 151 -1.15 -0.79 16.99
N PHE A 152 -2.01 -1.65 16.44
CA PHE A 152 -3.35 -1.92 16.93
C PHE A 152 -3.56 -3.36 17.37
N HIS A 153 -2.54 -4.22 17.36
CA HIS A 153 -2.63 -5.53 18.02
C HIS A 153 -2.93 -5.34 19.51
N GLY A 154 -4.03 -5.92 20.00
CA GLY A 154 -4.51 -5.69 21.37
C GLY A 154 -5.47 -4.51 21.54
N ALA A 155 -5.68 -3.69 20.50
CA ALA A 155 -6.64 -2.59 20.56
C ALA A 155 -8.07 -3.12 20.66
N VAL A 156 -8.89 -2.53 21.53
CA VAL A 156 -10.33 -2.73 21.49
C VAL A 156 -10.92 -1.79 20.46
N VAL A 157 -11.52 -2.35 19.41
CA VAL A 157 -12.15 -1.61 18.32
C VAL A 157 -13.66 -1.86 18.34
N ARG A 158 -14.44 -0.81 18.07
CA ARG A 158 -15.88 -0.88 17.83
C ARG A 158 -16.20 -0.30 16.46
N VAL A 159 -16.99 -1.01 15.66
CA VAL A 159 -17.48 -0.47 14.39
C VAL A 159 -18.59 0.55 14.66
N VAL A 160 -18.36 1.82 14.30
CA VAL A 160 -19.35 2.91 14.45
C VAL A 160 -20.10 3.14 13.15
N ARG A 161 -19.38 3.12 12.02
CA ARG A 161 -19.97 3.23 10.68
C ARG A 161 -19.37 2.16 9.80
N SER A 162 -20.20 1.58 8.93
CA SER A 162 -19.74 0.67 7.88
C SER A 162 -20.75 0.73 6.73
N GLY A 163 -20.29 0.55 5.50
CA GLY A 163 -21.21 0.34 4.36
C GLY A 163 -22.13 -0.89 4.53
N CYS A 164 -21.76 -1.83 5.42
CA CYS A 164 -22.59 -2.97 5.79
C CYS A 164 -23.18 -2.79 7.20
N VAL A 165 -24.48 -2.53 7.28
CA VAL A 165 -25.21 -2.27 8.53
C VAL A 165 -25.04 -3.39 9.56
N GLY A 166 -25.01 -4.66 9.12
CA GLY A 166 -24.83 -5.81 10.01
C GLY A 166 -23.48 -5.89 10.73
N ARG A 167 -22.50 -5.05 10.35
CA ARG A 167 -21.20 -4.95 11.04
C ARG A 167 -21.17 -3.85 12.10
N VAL A 168 -22.10 -2.90 12.03
CA VAL A 168 -22.16 -1.78 12.97
C VAL A 168 -22.41 -2.31 14.37
N GLY A 169 -21.68 -1.78 15.36
CA GLY A 169 -21.75 -2.20 16.75
C GLY A 169 -20.88 -3.41 17.13
N ILE A 170 -20.28 -4.12 16.16
CA ILE A 170 -19.32 -5.19 16.49
C ILE A 170 -18.16 -4.58 17.29
N ARG A 171 -17.90 -5.16 18.46
CA ARG A 171 -16.81 -4.78 19.37
C ARG A 171 -15.93 -5.98 19.63
N GLY A 172 -14.61 -5.79 19.52
CA GLY A 172 -13.66 -6.87 19.74
C GLY A 172 -12.23 -6.37 19.98
N ILE A 173 -11.36 -7.26 20.46
CA ILE A 173 -9.91 -7.01 20.56
C ILE A 173 -9.26 -7.45 19.25
N VAL A 174 -8.45 -6.60 18.64
CA VAL A 174 -7.71 -6.92 17.42
C VAL A 174 -6.62 -7.92 17.72
N VAL A 175 -6.71 -9.09 17.09
CA VAL A 175 -5.71 -10.16 17.17
C VAL A 175 -4.72 -10.08 16.02
N LYS A 176 -5.20 -9.68 14.83
CA LYS A 176 -4.39 -9.62 13.62
C LYS A 176 -4.71 -8.38 12.82
N ASP A 177 -3.67 -7.57 12.60
CA ASP A 177 -3.70 -6.43 11.70
C ASP A 177 -3.07 -6.79 10.36
N THR A 178 -3.90 -7.02 9.34
CA THR A 178 -3.43 -7.25 7.98
C THR A 178 -3.73 -6.06 7.09
N LYS A 179 -3.27 -6.10 5.84
CA LYS A 179 -3.44 -4.99 4.89
C LYS A 179 -4.89 -4.48 4.81
N PHE A 180 -5.89 -5.34 4.68
CA PHE A 180 -7.27 -4.89 4.40
C PHE A 180 -8.29 -5.21 5.49
N ILE A 181 -7.92 -6.05 6.44
CA ILE A 181 -8.84 -6.54 7.46
C ILE A 181 -8.21 -6.45 8.85
N PHE A 182 -9.06 -6.19 9.84
CA PHE A 182 -8.80 -6.52 11.23
C PHE A 182 -9.51 -7.83 11.57
N GLU A 183 -8.76 -8.80 12.09
CA GLU A 183 -9.38 -9.97 12.72
C GLU A 183 -9.51 -9.68 14.22
N VAL A 184 -10.74 -9.68 14.72
CA VAL A 184 -11.05 -9.32 16.11
C VAL A 184 -11.70 -10.49 16.84
N VAL A 185 -11.33 -10.69 18.10
CA VAL A 185 -12.04 -11.62 18.98
C VAL A 185 -13.08 -10.84 19.76
N THR A 186 -14.32 -11.36 19.76
CA THR A 186 -15.45 -10.76 20.50
C THR A 186 -15.57 -11.38 21.89
N LYS A 187 -16.32 -10.73 22.81
CA LYS A 187 -16.60 -11.28 24.15
C LYS A 187 -17.23 -12.67 24.15
N GLY A 188 -17.86 -13.09 23.05
CA GLY A 188 -18.44 -14.42 22.89
C GLY A 188 -17.49 -15.45 22.30
N ASP A 189 -16.17 -15.29 22.47
CA ASP A 189 -15.10 -16.19 22.01
C ASP A 189 -15.16 -16.52 20.51
N LYS A 190 -15.63 -15.56 19.71
CA LYS A 190 -15.74 -15.68 18.25
C LYS A 190 -14.79 -14.71 17.58
N LEU A 191 -14.02 -15.24 16.63
CA LEU A 191 -13.22 -14.45 15.69
C LEU A 191 -14.14 -13.86 14.61
N LYS A 192 -14.04 -12.55 14.40
CA LYS A 192 -14.76 -11.79 13.38
C LYS A 192 -13.75 -11.09 12.49
N VAL A 193 -13.95 -11.18 11.19
CA VAL A 193 -13.15 -10.45 10.20
C VAL A 193 -13.86 -9.15 9.86
N LEU A 194 -13.20 -8.02 10.12
CA LEU A 194 -13.69 -6.68 9.86
C LEU A 194 -12.90 -6.04 8.71
N PRO A 195 -13.52 -5.85 7.53
CA PRO A 195 -12.91 -5.09 6.45
C PRO A 195 -12.71 -3.63 6.84
N LYS A 196 -11.56 -3.08 6.47
CA LYS A 196 -11.21 -1.68 6.76
C LYS A 196 -11.83 -0.71 5.77
N GLU A 197 -11.96 -1.14 4.51
CA GLU A 197 -12.64 -0.38 3.46
C GLU A 197 -14.06 0.04 3.90
N GLY A 198 -14.37 1.32 3.71
CA GLY A 198 -15.69 1.89 4.02
C GLY A 198 -16.17 1.67 5.46
N THR A 199 -15.25 1.51 6.42
CA THR A 199 -15.56 1.25 7.83
C THR A 199 -14.82 2.23 8.75
N VAL A 200 -15.54 2.77 9.73
CA VAL A 200 -15.01 3.66 10.77
C VAL A 200 -15.00 2.92 12.10
N PHE A 201 -13.81 2.82 12.69
CA PHE A 201 -13.57 2.15 13.95
C PHE A 201 -13.38 3.17 15.06
N ARG A 202 -14.13 3.03 16.16
CA ARG A 202 -13.88 3.75 17.39
C ARG A 202 -12.93 2.95 18.25
N VAL A 203 -11.92 3.64 18.74
CA VAL A 203 -10.88 3.11 19.62
C VAL A 203 -10.84 3.96 20.88
N GLU A 204 -10.80 3.29 22.03
CA GLU A 204 -10.82 3.93 23.34
C GLU A 204 -9.48 3.66 24.04
N VAL A 205 -8.80 4.73 24.45
CA VAL A 205 -7.58 4.66 25.25
C VAL A 205 -7.91 5.22 26.64
N PRO A 206 -7.94 4.38 27.69
CA PRO A 206 -8.22 4.84 29.04
C PRO A 206 -7.00 5.60 29.59
N ARG A 207 -7.21 6.62 30.43
CA ARG A 207 -6.10 7.30 31.13
C ARG A 207 -5.43 6.44 32.19
N SER A 208 -6.16 5.51 32.78
CA SER A 208 -5.63 4.52 33.72
C SER A 208 -6.43 3.22 33.58
N GLY A 209 -5.80 2.07 33.83
CA GLY A 209 -6.45 0.76 33.72
C GLY A 209 -6.63 0.26 32.29
N ASP A 210 -7.79 -0.35 32.01
CA ASP A 210 -8.15 -0.95 30.72
C ASP A 210 -9.50 -0.46 30.19
N ALA A 211 -9.75 -0.65 28.89
CA ALA A 211 -11.01 -0.29 28.24
C ALA A 211 -11.94 -1.50 28.05
N LEU A 212 -11.85 -2.56 28.86
CA LEU A 212 -12.68 -3.76 28.69
C LEU A 212 -14.08 -3.59 29.29
N GLY A 213 -14.16 -2.81 30.37
CA GLY A 213 -15.40 -2.46 31.07
C GLY A 213 -16.29 -1.51 30.27
N GLU A 214 -17.61 -1.73 30.37
CA GLU A 214 -18.59 -0.73 29.92
C GLU A 214 -18.51 0.47 30.86
N MET A 215 -18.65 1.68 30.30
CA MET A 215 -18.68 2.88 31.13
C MET A 215 -19.91 2.82 32.03
N VAL A 216 -19.69 2.76 33.35
CA VAL A 216 -20.79 2.88 34.33
C VAL A 216 -21.22 4.34 34.34
N GLU A 217 -22.50 4.61 34.10
CA GLU A 217 -23.06 5.96 34.20
C GLU A 217 -22.74 6.56 35.57
N GLY A 218 -22.00 7.66 35.59
CA GLY A 218 -21.62 8.37 36.81
C GLY A 218 -20.13 8.31 37.18
N GLN A 219 -19.34 7.37 36.64
CA GLN A 219 -17.88 7.42 36.74
C GLN A 219 -17.30 8.15 35.52
N ARG A 220 -16.75 9.34 35.74
CA ARG A 220 -15.90 10.04 34.76
C ARG A 220 -14.56 9.31 34.65
N GLU A 221 -14.56 8.17 33.97
CA GLU A 221 -13.32 7.68 33.39
C GLU A 221 -12.99 8.55 32.19
N GLU A 222 -11.94 9.34 32.31
CA GLU A 222 -11.40 10.11 31.19
C GLU A 222 -10.76 9.14 30.20
N ARG A 223 -11.55 8.70 29.22
CA ARG A 223 -11.09 7.88 28.09
C ARG A 223 -10.90 8.78 26.89
N LEU A 224 -9.71 8.74 26.29
CA LEU A 224 -9.50 9.34 24.99
C LEU A 224 -10.18 8.46 23.95
N VAL A 225 -11.13 9.06 23.22
CA VAL A 225 -11.84 8.39 22.15
C VAL A 225 -11.28 8.88 20.82
N VAL A 226 -10.84 7.95 19.99
CA VAL A 226 -10.35 8.26 18.64
C VAL A 226 -11.17 7.46 17.63
N GLU A 227 -11.62 8.15 16.59
CA GLU A 227 -12.25 7.51 15.43
C GLU A 227 -11.21 7.35 14.33
N VAL A 228 -11.07 6.11 13.85
CA VAL A 228 -10.10 5.70 12.85
C VAL A 228 -10.84 5.30 11.59
N TYR A 229 -10.55 6.01 10.50
CA TYR A 229 -11.03 5.69 9.17
C TYR A 229 -10.25 4.52 8.59
N GLY A 230 -10.94 3.41 8.33
CA GLY A 230 -10.29 2.18 7.88
C GLY A 230 -9.63 2.29 6.51
N GLU A 231 -10.07 3.20 5.63
CA GLU A 231 -9.44 3.49 4.34
C GLU A 231 -7.95 3.85 4.49
N GLN A 232 -7.64 4.67 5.51
CA GLN A 232 -6.27 5.08 5.80
C GLN A 232 -5.42 3.93 6.36
N PHE A 233 -6.07 2.88 6.87
CA PHE A 233 -5.48 1.71 7.50
C PHE A 233 -5.35 0.51 6.55
N MET A 234 -5.59 0.69 5.24
CA MET A 234 -5.43 -0.36 4.22
C MET A 234 -3.96 -0.77 3.92
N THR A 235 -3.05 -0.54 4.87
CA THR A 235 -1.66 -0.99 4.86
C THR A 235 -1.39 -1.86 6.09
N SER A 236 -0.45 -2.79 5.98
CA SER A 236 -0.07 -3.62 7.13
C SER A 236 0.54 -2.77 8.24
N ALA A 237 0.44 -3.21 9.51
CA ALA A 237 1.02 -2.51 10.66
C ALA A 237 2.49 -2.08 10.47
N PRO A 238 3.44 -2.97 10.06
CA PRO A 238 4.84 -2.57 9.89
C PRO A 238 5.06 -1.59 8.72
N ASP A 239 4.27 -1.71 7.65
CA ASP A 239 4.34 -0.76 6.54
C ASP A 239 3.81 0.61 6.95
N ARG A 240 2.81 0.63 7.85
CA ARG A 240 2.13 1.83 8.33
C ARG A 240 3.06 2.73 9.15
N ALA A 241 3.89 2.15 10.01
CA ALA A 241 4.89 2.89 10.79
C ALA A 241 5.87 3.69 9.93
N ASN A 242 6.16 3.21 8.72
CA ASN A 242 7.09 3.86 7.78
C ASN A 242 6.39 4.73 6.71
N LYS A 243 5.05 4.73 6.70
CA LYS A 243 4.26 5.42 5.70
C LYS A 243 4.13 6.89 6.05
N LYS A 244 4.46 7.75 5.08
CA LYS A 244 4.13 9.18 5.15
C LYS A 244 2.65 9.37 4.83
N PHE A 245 1.83 9.58 5.85
CA PHE A 245 0.43 9.90 5.69
C PHE A 245 0.26 11.30 5.09
N LYS A 246 -0.63 11.40 4.10
CA LYS A 246 -1.07 12.68 3.54
C LYS A 246 -2.53 12.86 3.89
N MET A 247 -2.93 14.07 4.22
CA MET A 247 -4.34 14.38 4.43
C MET A 247 -5.06 14.23 3.10
N HIS A 248 -5.95 13.24 3.03
CA HIS A 248 -6.90 13.06 1.94
C HIS A 248 -8.29 13.41 2.46
N ILE A 249 -9.03 14.20 1.69
CA ILE A 249 -10.46 14.43 1.93
C ILE A 249 -11.17 13.22 1.35
N ASP A 250 -11.85 12.42 2.18
CA ASP A 250 -12.69 11.33 1.70
C ASP A 250 -14.06 11.90 1.29
N PRO A 251 -14.45 11.81 0.00
CA PRO A 251 -15.72 12.36 -0.48
C PRO A 251 -16.95 11.47 -0.19
N GLY A 252 -16.74 10.30 0.40
CA GLY A 252 -17.76 9.24 0.55
C GLY A 252 -18.24 8.98 1.98
N LEU A 253 -18.10 9.98 2.87
CA LEU A 253 -18.53 9.91 4.28
C LEU A 253 -19.61 10.95 4.61
#